data_AF-A0A8B7PQ11-F1
#
_entry.id   AF-A0A8B7PQ11-F1
#
_cell.length_a   1.000
_cell.length_b   1.000
_cell.length_c   1.000
_cell.angle_alpha   90.00
_cell.angle_beta   90.00
_cell.angle_gamma   90.00
#
_symmetry.space_group_name_H-M   'P 1'
#
loop_
_entity.id
_entity.type
_entity.pdbx_description
1 polymer ?
#
loop_
_entity_poly.entity_id
_entity_poly.type
_entity_poly.pdbx_seq_one_letter_code
_entity_poly.pdbx_strand_id
1 'polypeptide(L)'
;MSHSAGGHMVCSYLQLSGCENFKGMALTSPVDGVDPFGVVDDYCTSLDSTLNFSIPTIVMAAGLDDVPGSNLTSTTCAPADMSNMRFYRALDPDSPRWFLNATEFGHFDYCNLLFQEAAAVSHFCATNREAGLLEFSKYRSFVPGTAVAFFFSLLEDDCQTYLPYLQDTSAMPVAVVGEYVNQEEATGRCPRGYCSRVPSVDQN
;
A
#
# COMPACT_ATOMS: atom_id res chain seq x y z
N MET A 1 -9.02 0.55 -4.79
CA MET A 1 -8.23 -0.14 -3.75
C MET A 1 -7.76 -1.47 -4.30
N SER A 2 -6.64 -2.00 -3.82
CA SER A 2 -6.16 -3.32 -4.23
C SER A 2 -5.41 -4.04 -3.10
N HIS A 3 -5.18 -5.35 -3.29
CA HIS A 3 -4.29 -6.16 -2.47
C HIS A 3 -3.38 -7.00 -3.37
N SER A 4 -2.13 -7.22 -2.95
CA SER A 4 -1.20 -8.14 -3.61
C SER A 4 -1.04 -7.80 -5.11
N ALA A 5 -1.10 -8.78 -6.00
CA ALA A 5 -1.07 -8.60 -7.46
C ALA A 5 -2.17 -7.67 -8.01
N GLY A 6 -3.23 -7.38 -7.23
CA GLY A 6 -4.19 -6.34 -7.57
C GLY A 6 -3.55 -4.94 -7.66
N GLY A 7 -2.42 -4.70 -6.99
CA GLY A 7 -1.61 -3.50 -7.11
C GLY A 7 -1.10 -3.29 -8.54
N HIS A 8 -0.45 -4.30 -9.10
CA HIS A 8 -0.09 -4.33 -10.52
C HIS A 8 -1.32 -4.04 -11.41
N MET A 9 -2.42 -4.77 -11.22
CA MET A 9 -3.60 -4.65 -12.07
C MET A 9 -4.20 -3.23 -12.09
N VAL A 10 -4.37 -2.61 -10.92
CA VAL A 10 -4.90 -1.23 -10.83
C VAL A 10 -3.93 -0.25 -11.46
N CYS A 11 -2.65 -0.36 -11.15
CA CYS A 11 -1.61 0.49 -11.69
C CYS A 11 -1.56 0.41 -13.23
N SER A 12 -1.43 -0.80 -13.79
CA SER A 12 -1.44 -1.05 -15.24
C SER A 12 -2.73 -0.54 -15.90
N TYR A 13 -3.89 -0.73 -15.26
CA TYR A 13 -5.16 -0.22 -15.79
C TYR A 13 -5.14 1.31 -15.91
N LEU A 14 -4.70 2.02 -14.88
CA LEU A 14 -4.63 3.50 -14.89
C LEU A 14 -3.59 3.99 -15.91
N GLN A 15 -2.44 3.31 -16.04
CA GLN A 15 -1.43 3.64 -17.04
C GLN A 15 -1.93 3.46 -18.47
N LEU A 16 -2.75 2.45 -18.75
CA LEU A 16 -3.18 2.14 -20.12
C LEU A 16 -4.49 2.84 -20.50
N SER A 17 -5.46 2.89 -19.58
CA SER A 17 -6.83 3.30 -19.89
C SER A 17 -7.12 4.77 -19.56
N GLY A 18 -6.22 5.45 -18.85
CA GLY A 18 -6.49 6.75 -18.25
C GLY A 18 -7.11 6.60 -16.86
N CYS A 19 -7.16 7.71 -16.12
CA CYS A 19 -7.46 7.70 -14.69
C CYS A 19 -8.43 8.80 -14.24
N GLU A 20 -8.97 9.61 -15.14
CA GLU A 20 -9.68 10.86 -14.87
C GLU A 20 -10.90 10.69 -13.94
N ASN A 21 -11.48 9.49 -13.94
CA ASN A 21 -12.63 9.13 -13.10
C ASN A 21 -12.24 8.65 -11.68
N PHE A 22 -10.95 8.51 -11.40
CA PHE A 22 -10.44 8.09 -10.10
C PHE A 22 -9.99 9.30 -9.29
N LYS A 23 -10.12 9.20 -7.96
CA LYS A 23 -9.88 10.29 -7.01
C LYS A 23 -8.83 9.95 -5.97
N GLY A 24 -8.44 8.69 -5.86
CA GLY A 24 -7.42 8.23 -4.94
C GLY A 24 -7.15 6.76 -5.16
N MET A 25 -5.97 6.32 -4.76
CA MET A 25 -5.54 4.93 -4.86
C MET A 25 -5.08 4.43 -3.48
N ALA A 26 -5.64 3.33 -3.01
CA ALA A 26 -5.20 2.68 -1.78
C ALA A 26 -4.70 1.28 -2.12
N LEU A 27 -3.43 1.02 -1.82
CA LEU A 27 -2.71 -0.19 -2.16
C LEU A 27 -2.36 -0.92 -0.87
N THR A 28 -2.89 -2.12 -0.65
CA THR A 28 -2.55 -2.95 0.51
C THR A 28 -1.55 -4.01 0.09
N SER A 29 -0.33 -3.99 0.64
CA SER A 29 0.75 -4.89 0.27
C SER A 29 0.84 -5.13 -1.25
N PRO A 30 0.90 -4.08 -2.09
CA PRO A 30 0.85 -4.24 -3.54
C PRO A 30 2.08 -4.97 -4.06
N VAL A 31 1.87 -5.94 -4.94
CA VAL A 31 2.94 -6.69 -5.61
C VAL A 31 2.88 -6.36 -7.10
N ASP A 32 4.04 -6.02 -7.65
CA ASP A 32 4.24 -5.81 -9.08
C ASP A 32 4.69 -7.12 -9.73
N GLY A 33 4.31 -7.32 -10.98
CA GLY A 33 4.46 -8.61 -11.66
C GLY A 33 3.19 -9.46 -11.54
N VAL A 34 2.81 -10.05 -12.68
CA VAL A 34 1.64 -10.93 -12.79
C VAL A 34 1.94 -12.37 -12.32
N ASP A 35 3.22 -12.70 -12.16
CA ASP A 35 3.71 -14.03 -11.81
C ASP A 35 4.68 -13.96 -10.59
N PRO A 36 4.34 -14.58 -9.44
CA PRO A 36 5.23 -14.65 -8.28
C PRO A 36 6.53 -15.45 -8.54
N PHE A 37 6.63 -16.15 -9.67
CA PHE A 37 7.85 -16.84 -10.10
C PHE A 37 8.72 -16.02 -11.07
N GLY A 38 8.27 -14.82 -11.50
CA GLY A 38 9.04 -13.92 -12.37
C GLY A 38 9.27 -14.46 -13.78
N VAL A 39 8.41 -15.33 -14.30
CA VAL A 39 8.53 -15.86 -15.67
C VAL A 39 8.03 -14.84 -16.71
N VAL A 40 7.15 -13.93 -16.29
CA VAL A 40 6.64 -12.83 -17.12
C VAL A 40 7.11 -11.50 -16.52
N ASP A 41 8.07 -10.87 -17.21
CA ASP A 41 8.59 -9.54 -16.88
C ASP A 41 7.60 -8.44 -17.34
N ASP A 42 6.44 -8.39 -16.69
CA ASP A 42 5.44 -7.34 -16.87
C ASP A 42 5.24 -6.58 -15.56
N TYR A 43 5.81 -5.37 -15.50
CA TYR A 43 5.81 -4.51 -14.33
C TYR A 43 5.14 -3.18 -14.68
N CYS A 44 4.28 -2.71 -13.79
CA CYS A 44 3.68 -1.38 -13.95
C CYS A 44 4.61 -0.27 -13.42
N THR A 45 5.53 -0.61 -12.52
CA THR A 45 6.50 0.31 -11.92
C THR A 45 7.91 0.04 -12.44
N SER A 46 8.75 1.08 -12.45
CA SER A 46 10.17 0.99 -12.73
C SER A 46 10.97 1.45 -11.51
N LEU A 47 12.27 1.13 -11.47
CA LEU A 47 13.16 1.63 -10.41
C LEU A 47 13.58 3.09 -10.65
N ASP A 48 13.69 3.47 -11.92
CA ASP A 48 14.33 4.72 -12.33
C ASP A 48 13.32 5.76 -12.83
N SER A 49 12.02 5.49 -12.80
CA SER A 49 11.02 6.46 -13.27
C SER A 49 9.68 6.39 -12.55
N THR A 50 8.96 7.52 -12.59
CA THR A 50 7.60 7.61 -12.04
C THR A 50 6.54 7.07 -13.01
N LEU A 51 5.39 6.70 -12.45
CA LEU A 51 4.19 6.37 -13.19
C LEU A 51 3.74 7.54 -14.08
N ASN A 52 3.14 7.25 -15.23
CA ASN A 52 2.64 8.25 -16.17
C ASN A 52 1.26 8.84 -15.79
N PHE A 53 0.94 8.84 -14.49
CA PHE A 53 -0.25 9.45 -13.92
C PHE A 53 0.03 9.91 -12.48
N SER A 54 -0.69 10.95 -12.07
CA SER A 54 -0.64 11.55 -10.74
C SER A 54 -1.98 11.33 -10.06
N ILE A 55 -1.98 10.65 -8.91
CA ILE A 55 -3.17 10.38 -8.10
C ILE A 55 -2.76 10.34 -6.63
N PRO A 56 -3.54 10.93 -5.71
CA PRO A 56 -3.31 10.76 -4.29
C PRO A 56 -3.29 9.28 -3.94
N THR A 57 -2.26 8.82 -3.23
CA THR A 57 -2.08 7.38 -3.00
C THR A 57 -1.66 7.05 -1.58
N ILE A 58 -2.23 6.00 -1.00
CA ILE A 58 -1.75 5.38 0.24
C ILE A 58 -1.28 3.95 -0.04
N VAL A 59 -0.07 3.63 0.40
CA VAL A 59 0.51 2.29 0.42
C VAL A 59 0.50 1.78 1.86
N MET A 60 -0.26 0.73 2.11
CA MET A 60 -0.35 0.05 3.41
C MET A 60 0.39 -1.27 3.32
N ALA A 61 1.64 -1.28 3.78
CA ALA A 61 2.51 -2.45 3.81
C ALA A 61 2.34 -3.27 5.09
N ALA A 62 2.68 -4.55 5.02
CA ALA A 62 2.84 -5.42 6.17
C ALA A 62 4.34 -5.65 6.41
N GLY A 63 4.79 -5.62 7.66
CA GLY A 63 6.21 -5.71 8.00
C GLY A 63 6.85 -7.06 7.68
N LEU A 64 6.05 -8.11 7.53
CA LEU A 64 6.50 -9.45 7.15
C LEU A 64 6.25 -9.77 5.67
N ASP A 65 5.94 -8.77 4.84
CA ASP A 65 5.66 -8.94 3.40
C ASP A 65 6.82 -9.59 2.63
N ASP A 66 8.05 -9.18 2.94
CA ASP A 66 9.30 -9.64 2.34
C ASP A 66 9.98 -10.75 3.17
N VAL A 67 9.26 -11.31 4.14
CA VAL A 67 9.74 -12.42 4.97
C VAL A 67 9.18 -13.74 4.42
N PRO A 68 10.02 -14.77 4.19
CA PRO A 68 9.53 -16.07 3.75
C PRO A 68 8.60 -16.69 4.79
N GLY A 69 7.48 -17.30 4.34
CA GLY A 69 6.54 -17.97 5.25
C GLY A 69 7.08 -19.25 5.88
N SER A 70 8.09 -19.85 5.24
CA SER A 70 8.77 -21.06 5.65
C SER A 70 10.28 -20.90 5.49
N ASN A 71 11.06 -21.48 6.40
CA ASN A 71 12.52 -21.56 6.25
C ASN A 71 12.97 -22.54 5.14
N LEU A 72 12.03 -23.30 4.55
CA LEU A 72 12.31 -24.27 3.48
C LEU A 72 12.27 -23.65 2.08
N THR A 73 11.63 -22.49 1.92
CA THR A 73 11.53 -21.78 0.65
C THR A 73 12.03 -20.35 0.84
N SER A 74 12.73 -19.80 -0.15
CA SER A 74 13.14 -18.38 -0.14
C SER A 74 12.05 -17.47 -0.74
N THR A 75 10.86 -18.01 -1.01
CA THR A 75 9.77 -17.28 -1.65
C THR A 75 9.05 -16.41 -0.62
N THR A 76 8.96 -15.12 -0.92
CA THR A 76 8.26 -14.11 -0.13
C THR A 76 7.00 -13.69 -0.88
N CYS A 77 5.93 -13.33 -0.17
CA CYS A 77 4.67 -12.97 -0.84
C CYS A 77 4.71 -11.57 -1.46
N ALA A 78 5.54 -10.68 -0.92
CA ALA A 78 5.71 -9.34 -1.41
C ALA A 78 7.20 -8.95 -1.35
N PRO A 79 8.03 -9.46 -2.28
CA PRO A 79 9.46 -9.16 -2.33
C PRO A 79 9.75 -7.66 -2.35
N ALA A 80 10.75 -7.21 -1.59
CA ALA A 80 11.05 -5.78 -1.42
C ALA A 80 11.37 -5.04 -2.73
N ASP A 81 11.92 -5.75 -3.73
CA ASP A 81 12.27 -5.24 -5.05
C ASP A 81 11.09 -5.20 -6.05
N MET A 82 9.92 -5.72 -5.66
CA MET A 82 8.70 -5.74 -6.47
C MET A 82 7.46 -5.20 -5.75
N SER A 83 7.57 -4.79 -4.49
CA SER A 83 6.42 -4.49 -3.64
C SER A 83 6.53 -3.15 -2.93
N ASN A 84 5.43 -2.72 -2.30
CA ASN A 84 5.40 -1.72 -1.23
C ASN A 84 6.17 -0.43 -1.58
N MET A 85 7.42 -0.32 -1.10
CA MET A 85 8.27 0.83 -1.30
C MET A 85 8.56 1.11 -2.78
N ARG A 86 8.61 0.07 -3.62
CA ARG A 86 8.72 0.23 -5.08
C ARG A 86 7.52 1.00 -5.64
N PHE A 87 6.30 0.61 -5.27
CA PHE A 87 5.10 1.34 -5.66
C PHE A 87 5.14 2.77 -5.15
N TYR A 88 5.46 2.97 -3.86
CA TYR A 88 5.51 4.30 -3.25
C TYR A 88 6.49 5.24 -3.98
N ARG A 89 7.68 4.75 -4.31
CA ARG A 89 8.70 5.51 -5.04
C ARG A 89 8.31 5.80 -6.47
N ALA A 90 7.63 4.88 -7.14
CA ALA A 90 7.14 5.10 -8.51
C ALA A 90 6.01 6.14 -8.60
N LEU A 91 5.38 6.53 -7.49
CA LEU A 91 4.36 7.60 -7.51
C LEU A 91 4.97 8.94 -7.90
N ASP A 92 4.14 9.78 -8.54
CA ASP A 92 4.46 11.20 -8.76
C ASP A 92 4.86 11.88 -7.44
N PRO A 93 6.07 12.47 -7.35
CA PRO A 93 6.56 13.12 -6.14
C PRO A 93 5.76 14.34 -5.70
N ASP A 94 5.04 14.98 -6.62
CA ASP A 94 4.23 16.17 -6.33
C ASP A 94 2.80 15.81 -5.89
N SER A 95 2.42 14.53 -6.00
CA SER A 95 1.13 14.01 -5.58
C SER A 95 1.11 13.69 -4.07
N PRO A 96 0.00 13.97 -3.34
CA PRO A 96 -0.16 13.51 -1.98
C PRO A 96 0.02 11.99 -1.87
N ARG A 97 0.96 11.54 -1.04
CA ARG A 97 1.26 10.12 -0.89
C ARG A 97 1.64 9.73 0.52
N TRP A 98 1.15 8.57 0.95
CA TRP A 98 1.43 8.00 2.26
C TRP A 98 1.97 6.58 2.10
N PHE A 99 2.95 6.25 2.92
CA PHE A 99 3.45 4.89 3.12
C PHE A 99 3.33 4.57 4.60
N LEU A 100 2.56 3.54 4.93
CA LEU A 100 2.38 3.04 6.29
C LEU A 100 2.72 1.56 6.32
N ASN A 101 3.64 1.16 7.19
CA ASN A 101 4.05 -0.24 7.36
C ASN A 101 3.67 -0.72 8.76
N ALA A 102 2.75 -1.68 8.82
CA ALA A 102 2.41 -2.38 10.06
C ALA A 102 3.46 -3.44 10.38
N THR A 103 4.44 -3.09 11.22
CA THR A 103 5.75 -3.75 11.30
C THR A 103 5.72 -5.20 11.76
N GLU A 104 4.66 -5.61 12.44
CA GLU A 104 4.57 -6.92 13.09
C GLU A 104 3.74 -7.94 12.31
N PHE A 105 3.05 -7.54 11.24
CA PHE A 105 2.06 -8.39 10.57
C PHE A 105 2.50 -8.82 9.17
N GLY A 106 1.90 -9.90 8.69
CA GLY A 106 2.14 -10.47 7.36
C GLY A 106 1.05 -10.21 6.33
N HIS A 107 1.35 -10.61 5.10
CA HIS A 107 0.62 -10.30 3.87
C HIS A 107 -0.89 -10.61 3.89
N PHE A 108 -1.29 -11.65 4.64
CA PHE A 108 -2.67 -12.11 4.77
C PHE A 108 -3.24 -11.92 6.18
N ASP A 109 -2.50 -11.32 7.11
CA ASP A 109 -2.92 -11.23 8.52
C ASP A 109 -4.11 -10.27 8.72
N TYR A 110 -4.37 -9.37 7.76
CA TYR A 110 -5.55 -8.49 7.77
C TYR A 110 -6.75 -9.11 7.03
N CYS A 111 -6.58 -10.23 6.33
CA CYS A 111 -7.68 -10.89 5.66
C CYS A 111 -8.63 -11.55 6.68
N ASN A 112 -9.77 -12.05 6.20
CA ASN A 112 -10.65 -12.83 7.08
C ASN A 112 -9.93 -14.08 7.63
N LEU A 113 -10.47 -14.65 8.70
CA LEU A 113 -9.86 -15.77 9.42
C LEU A 113 -9.53 -16.96 8.50
N LEU A 114 -10.33 -17.23 7.47
CA LEU A 114 -10.07 -18.33 6.54
C LEU A 114 -8.74 -18.15 5.80
N PHE A 115 -8.48 -16.96 5.25
CA PHE A 115 -7.22 -16.70 4.54
C PHE A 115 -6.03 -16.59 5.49
N GLN A 116 -6.24 -15.98 6.66
CA GLN A 116 -5.22 -15.84 7.68
C GLN A 116 -4.78 -17.22 8.22
N GLU A 117 -5.72 -18.10 8.55
CA GLU A 117 -5.43 -19.48 8.96
C GLU A 117 -4.78 -20.29 7.83
N ALA A 118 -5.26 -20.14 6.59
CA ALA A 118 -4.67 -20.81 5.44
C ALA A 118 -3.19 -20.40 5.25
N ALA A 119 -2.86 -19.11 5.39
CA ALA A 119 -1.47 -18.63 5.35
C ALA A 119 -0.64 -19.22 6.50
N ALA A 120 -1.19 -19.24 7.72
CA ALA A 120 -0.50 -19.78 8.89
C ALA A 120 -0.19 -21.28 8.78
N VAL A 121 -1.12 -22.08 8.23
CA VAL A 121 -0.98 -23.54 8.08
C VAL A 121 -0.12 -23.91 6.87
N SER A 122 -0.31 -23.23 5.74
CA SER A 122 0.44 -23.53 4.51
C SER A 122 1.88 -23.04 4.54
N HIS A 123 2.19 -22.07 5.42
CA HIS A 123 3.48 -21.37 5.45
C HIS A 123 3.80 -20.67 4.12
N PHE A 124 2.77 -20.32 3.34
CA PHE A 124 2.94 -19.65 2.05
C PHE A 124 3.47 -18.22 2.22
N CYS A 125 2.92 -17.47 3.17
CA CYS A 125 3.42 -16.15 3.58
C CYS A 125 3.80 -16.16 5.06
N ALA A 126 4.71 -15.27 5.45
CA ALA A 126 4.96 -15.02 6.86
C ALA A 126 3.71 -14.44 7.53
N THR A 127 3.57 -14.74 8.82
CA THR A 127 2.46 -14.33 9.69
C THR A 127 3.01 -14.05 11.07
N ASN A 128 2.35 -13.17 11.82
CA ASN A 128 2.71 -12.94 13.22
C ASN A 128 2.32 -14.16 14.08
N ARG A 129 3.31 -15.03 14.37
CA ARG A 129 3.08 -16.24 15.18
C ARG A 129 2.89 -15.96 16.67
N GLU A 130 3.21 -14.76 17.13
CA GLU A 130 3.10 -14.35 18.54
C GLU A 130 1.77 -13.60 18.81
N ALA A 131 1.13 -13.08 17.77
CA ALA A 131 -0.15 -12.37 17.87
C ALA A 131 -1.31 -13.30 18.23
N GLY A 132 -2.14 -12.83 19.17
CA GLY A 132 -3.43 -13.44 19.47
C GLY A 132 -4.57 -12.93 18.59
N LEU A 133 -5.77 -13.47 18.78
CA LEU A 133 -6.99 -13.06 18.06
C LEU A 133 -7.30 -11.56 18.17
N LEU A 134 -7.00 -10.95 19.32
CA LEU A 134 -7.19 -9.52 19.56
C LEU A 134 -6.27 -8.69 18.67
N GLU A 135 -5.01 -9.09 18.53
CA GLU A 135 -3.99 -8.38 17.78
C GLU A 135 -4.27 -8.45 16.28
N PHE A 136 -4.62 -9.64 15.78
CA PHE A 136 -5.17 -9.78 14.43
C PHE A 136 -6.44 -8.95 14.23
N SER A 137 -7.30 -8.83 15.25
CA SER A 137 -8.49 -7.99 15.14
C SER A 137 -8.15 -6.51 15.01
N LYS A 138 -7.15 -6.02 15.74
CA LYS A 138 -6.65 -4.65 15.60
C LYS A 138 -6.08 -4.42 14.20
N TYR A 139 -5.30 -5.36 13.66
CA TYR A 139 -4.77 -5.24 12.30
C TYR A 139 -5.86 -5.28 11.22
N ARG A 140 -6.86 -6.15 11.38
CA ARG A 140 -8.07 -6.21 10.53
C ARG A 140 -8.89 -4.92 10.57
N SER A 141 -8.85 -4.18 11.67
CA SER A 141 -9.48 -2.85 11.77
C SER A 141 -8.59 -1.74 11.21
N PHE A 142 -7.27 -1.84 11.40
CA PHE A 142 -6.28 -0.88 10.93
C PHE A 142 -6.35 -0.65 9.41
N VAL A 143 -6.29 -1.71 8.60
CA VAL A 143 -6.25 -1.59 7.13
C VAL A 143 -7.48 -0.85 6.56
N PRO A 144 -8.72 -1.30 6.79
CA PRO A 144 -9.89 -0.58 6.30
C PRO A 144 -10.07 0.79 6.97
N GLY A 145 -9.76 0.93 8.27
CA GLY A 145 -9.84 2.23 8.96
C GLY A 145 -8.91 3.27 8.35
N THR A 146 -7.69 2.87 8.01
CA THR A 146 -6.70 3.69 7.31
C THR A 146 -7.16 4.06 5.92
N ALA A 147 -7.69 3.11 5.15
CA ALA A 147 -8.25 3.39 3.82
C ALA A 147 -9.42 4.38 3.90
N VAL A 148 -10.31 4.23 4.89
CA VAL A 148 -11.43 5.16 5.12
C VAL A 148 -10.92 6.55 5.46
N ALA A 149 -10.00 6.68 6.42
CA ALA A 149 -9.42 7.97 6.78
C ALA A 149 -8.76 8.65 5.58
N PHE A 150 -8.02 7.89 4.78
CA PHE A 150 -7.42 8.36 3.53
C PHE A 150 -8.48 8.89 2.56
N PHE A 151 -9.50 8.11 2.19
CA PHE A 151 -10.50 8.58 1.24
C PHE A 151 -11.33 9.74 1.77
N PHE A 152 -11.68 9.74 3.06
CA PHE A 152 -12.42 10.86 3.67
C PHE A 152 -11.56 12.13 3.66
N SER A 153 -10.25 12.04 3.92
CA SER A 153 -9.35 13.20 3.83
C SER A 153 -9.27 13.84 2.44
N LEU A 154 -9.57 13.07 1.38
CA LEU A 154 -9.51 13.52 -0.03
C LEU A 154 -10.85 13.97 -0.59
N LEU A 155 -11.94 13.35 -0.13
CA LEU A 155 -13.28 13.51 -0.69
C LEU A 155 -14.15 14.45 0.12
N GLU A 156 -13.88 14.57 1.42
CA GLU A 156 -14.57 15.49 2.31
C GLU A 156 -13.69 16.71 2.58
N ASP A 157 -14.28 17.91 2.73
CA ASP A 157 -13.55 19.12 3.16
C ASP A 157 -13.21 19.08 4.68
N ASP A 158 -13.04 17.89 5.27
CA ASP A 158 -12.71 17.63 6.69
C ASP A 158 -11.39 16.85 6.84
N CYS A 159 -10.36 17.29 6.12
CA CYS A 159 -9.03 16.67 6.23
C CYS A 159 -8.42 16.84 7.63
N GLN A 160 -8.80 17.88 8.37
CA GLN A 160 -8.31 18.17 9.72
C GLN A 160 -8.64 17.05 10.72
N THR A 161 -9.73 16.31 10.49
CA THR A 161 -10.09 15.17 11.33
C THR A 161 -9.28 13.92 10.97
N TYR A 162 -9.10 13.64 9.68
CA TYR A 162 -8.56 12.35 9.23
C TYR A 162 -7.04 12.35 8.96
N LEU A 163 -6.45 13.47 8.55
CA LEU A 163 -5.02 13.55 8.30
C LEU A 163 -4.16 13.32 9.54
N PRO A 164 -4.51 13.84 10.74
CA PRO A 164 -3.74 13.52 11.95
C PRO A 164 -3.64 12.02 12.21
N TYR A 165 -4.72 11.25 11.96
CA TYR A 165 -4.69 9.80 12.09
C TYR A 165 -3.72 9.12 11.11
N LEU A 166 -3.57 9.65 9.89
CA LEU A 166 -2.65 9.11 8.88
C LEU A 166 -1.19 9.52 9.10
N GLN A 167 -0.95 10.55 9.91
CA GLN A 167 0.37 11.17 10.10
C GLN A 167 0.96 10.85 11.49
N ASP A 168 0.12 10.64 12.50
CA ASP A 168 0.54 10.20 13.83
C ASP A 168 0.39 8.68 13.98
N THR A 169 1.48 7.97 13.69
CA THR A 169 1.54 6.51 13.82
C THR A 169 1.36 6.02 15.26
N SER A 170 1.59 6.86 16.27
CA SER A 170 1.42 6.49 17.69
C SER A 170 -0.04 6.34 18.09
N ALA A 171 -0.97 6.93 17.32
CA ALA A 171 -2.41 6.81 17.50
C ALA A 171 -3.00 5.54 16.85
N MET A 172 -2.20 4.78 16.10
CA MET A 172 -2.67 3.61 15.37
C MET A 172 -2.80 2.38 16.29
N PRO A 173 -3.76 1.46 16.01
CA PRO A 173 -4.05 0.33 16.91
C PRO A 173 -3.02 -0.80 16.83
N VAL A 174 -2.03 -0.70 15.94
CA VAL A 174 -0.92 -1.65 15.75
C VAL A 174 0.39 -0.86 15.61
N ALA A 175 1.54 -1.52 15.81
CA ALA A 175 2.83 -0.88 15.58
C ALA A 175 2.98 -0.52 14.10
N VAL A 176 3.16 0.77 13.81
CA VAL A 176 3.31 1.30 12.46
C VAL A 176 4.51 2.22 12.38
N VAL A 177 5.25 2.13 11.28
CA VAL A 177 6.18 3.18 10.83
C VAL A 177 5.63 3.78 9.54
N GLY A 178 5.88 5.05 9.30
CA GLY A 178 5.32 5.71 8.13
C GLY A 178 6.14 6.90 7.63
N GLU A 179 5.92 7.21 6.37
CA GLU A 179 6.38 8.41 5.70
C GLU A 179 5.26 8.96 4.81
N TYR A 180 5.24 10.27 4.62
CA TYR A 180 4.22 10.91 3.81
C TYR A 180 4.73 12.18 3.15
N VAL A 181 4.12 12.50 2.03
CA VAL A 181 4.16 13.81 1.38
C VAL A 181 2.72 14.27 1.30
N ASN A 182 2.37 15.33 2.02
CA ASN A 182 1.04 15.92 1.95
C ASN A 182 1.13 17.33 1.38
N GLN A 183 0.08 17.76 0.66
CA GLN A 183 0.03 19.13 0.12
C GLN A 183 -0.44 20.17 1.15
N GLU A 184 -0.97 19.75 2.31
CA GLU A 184 -1.39 20.70 3.34
C GLU A 184 -0.20 21.45 3.94
N GLU A 185 0.88 20.75 4.28
CA GLU A 185 2.11 21.35 4.77
C GLU A 185 2.72 22.30 3.72
N ALA A 186 2.61 21.96 2.43
CA ALA A 186 3.16 22.77 1.35
C ALA A 186 2.30 23.98 0.96
N THR A 187 0.95 23.88 1.06
CA THR A 187 0.02 24.86 0.48
C THR A 187 -0.98 25.46 1.47
N GLY A 188 -1.05 24.93 2.69
CA GLY A 188 -2.06 25.28 3.70
C GLY A 188 -3.49 24.85 3.34
N ARG A 189 -3.65 23.87 2.43
CA ARG A 189 -4.95 23.39 1.96
C ARG A 189 -5.07 21.88 2.09
N CYS A 190 -6.27 21.40 2.42
CA CYS A 190 -6.58 19.98 2.40
C CYS A 190 -6.22 19.36 1.04
N PRO A 191 -5.62 18.16 1.02
CA PRO A 191 -5.45 17.40 -0.21
C PRO A 191 -6.84 17.09 -0.79
N ARG A 192 -6.92 17.03 -2.12
CA ARG A 192 -8.17 16.73 -2.81
C ARG A 192 -8.00 15.54 -3.71
N GLY A 193 -9.09 14.79 -3.89
CA GLY A 193 -9.08 13.68 -4.82
C GLY A 193 -9.00 14.15 -6.27
N TYR A 194 -8.01 13.66 -7.01
CA TYR A 194 -7.84 13.90 -8.44
C TYR A 194 -7.16 12.71 -9.10
N CYS A 195 -7.19 12.67 -10.43
CA CYS A 195 -6.17 11.96 -11.18
C CYS A 195 -5.96 12.62 -12.53
N SER A 196 -4.70 12.73 -12.94
CA SER A 196 -4.33 13.30 -14.24
C SER A 196 -3.17 12.54 -14.86
N ARG A 197 -3.12 12.53 -16.18
CA ARG A 197 -1.90 12.12 -16.90
C ARG A 197 -0.78 13.09 -16.62
N VAL A 198 0.40 12.55 -16.33
CA VAL A 198 1.64 13.31 -16.21
C VAL A 198 2.75 12.57 -16.97
N PRO A 199 3.76 13.27 -17.50
CA PRO A 199 4.94 12.60 -18.02
C PRO A 199 5.63 11.79 -16.93
N SER A 200 6.15 10.61 -17.26
CA SER A 200 7.08 9.91 -16.38
C SER A 200 8.34 10.76 -16.18
N VAL A 201 8.85 10.81 -14.96
CA VAL A 201 10.06 11.55 -14.58
C VAL A 201 11.12 10.56 -14.13
N ASP A 202 12.33 10.70 -14.66
CA ASP A 202 13.46 9.87 -14.25
C ASP A 202 13.94 10.24 -12.84
N GLN A 203 14.17 9.25 -12.00
CA GLN A 203 14.66 9.39 -10.63
C GLN A 203 16.18 9.25 -10.63
N ASN A 204 16.89 10.38 -10.84
CA ASN A 204 18.36 10.46 -10.75
C ASN A 204 18.86 10.50 -9.30
#